data_AF-A0A416JYC4-F1
#
_entry.id   AF-A0A416JYC4-F1
#
_cell.length_a   1.000
_cell.length_b   1.000
_cell.length_c   1.000
_cell.angle_alpha   90.00
_cell.angle_beta   90.00
_cell.angle_gamma   90.00
#
_symmetry.space_group_name_H-M   'P 1'
#
loop_
_entity.id
_entity.type
_entity.pdbx_description
1 polymer ?
#
loop_
_entity_poly.entity_id
_entity_poly.type
_entity_poly.pdbx_seq_one_letter_code
_entity_poly.pdbx_strand_id
1 'polypeptide(L)'
;MTEKEKEVIDRVLNYDTLSERYEADRSDKVKDGWNKYTSKVELKEYFSVWYQMLKKHPLVYAEATLNNYYYYLYPGKRLATNYSYSWSEKCMDSVNKRGNQLNMDVHYPVKLKCLRNCYEALREGIFNLPVLGVFKCVALYIWLLLIFAFYLFRRQKIDILCWGIIPLLASVGIAFLGPCNGYYFRYVYMITVALPAVLLLGLIDKKYRWIKMNNAGTQILNDK
;
A
#
# COMPACT_ATOMS: atom_id res chain seq x y z
N MET A 1 -8.46 -15.80 -29.15
CA MET A 1 -7.00 -15.70 -29.09
C MET A 1 -6.42 -16.74 -30.03
N THR A 2 -5.37 -16.42 -30.78
CA THR A 2 -4.74 -17.32 -31.77
C THR A 2 -3.62 -18.15 -31.13
N GLU A 3 -3.19 -19.23 -31.77
CA GLU A 3 -2.07 -20.06 -31.27
C GLU A 3 -0.76 -19.26 -31.17
N LYS A 4 -0.47 -18.40 -32.16
CA LYS A 4 0.70 -17.52 -32.10
C LYS A 4 0.64 -16.54 -30.92
N GLU A 5 -0.54 -16.02 -30.57
CA GLU A 5 -0.72 -15.18 -29.38
C GLU A 5 -0.48 -15.98 -28.09
N LYS A 6 -0.91 -17.26 -28.01
CA LYS A 6 -0.63 -18.16 -26.88
C LYS A 6 0.86 -18.41 -26.71
N GLU A 7 1.55 -18.79 -27.77
CA GLU A 7 2.99 -19.07 -27.76
C GLU A 7 3.80 -17.86 -27.26
N VAL A 8 3.41 -16.65 -27.67
CA VAL A 8 4.05 -15.40 -27.19
C VAL A 8 3.85 -15.21 -25.69
N ILE A 9 2.65 -15.48 -25.17
CA ILE A 9 2.36 -15.39 -23.73
C ILE A 9 3.10 -16.48 -22.96
N ASP A 10 3.13 -17.69 -23.51
CA ASP A 10 3.75 -18.87 -22.90
C ASP A 10 5.24 -18.66 -22.62
N ARG A 11 5.98 -18.09 -23.57
CA ARG A 11 7.41 -17.76 -23.41
C ARG A 11 7.73 -16.89 -22.19
N VAL A 12 6.76 -16.08 -21.74
CA VAL A 12 6.95 -15.11 -20.65
C VAL A 12 6.29 -15.56 -19.35
N LEU A 13 5.09 -16.13 -19.42
CA LEU A 13 4.24 -16.37 -18.26
C LEU A 13 3.81 -17.84 -18.08
N ASN A 14 4.23 -18.77 -18.94
CA ASN A 14 3.78 -20.17 -18.94
C ASN A 14 2.24 -20.27 -19.01
N TYR A 15 1.73 -20.33 -20.24
CA TYR A 15 0.33 -20.12 -20.57
C TYR A 15 -0.59 -21.20 -19.99
N ASP A 16 -0.14 -22.45 -20.03
CA ASP A 16 -0.96 -23.60 -19.64
C ASP A 16 -1.41 -23.55 -18.17
N THR A 17 -0.54 -23.03 -17.32
CA THR A 17 -0.77 -22.91 -15.87
C THR A 17 -1.24 -21.52 -15.45
N LEU A 18 -1.43 -20.59 -16.40
CA LEU A 18 -1.76 -19.20 -16.11
C LEU A 18 -3.14 -19.04 -15.46
N SER A 19 -4.13 -19.82 -15.90
CA SER A 19 -5.50 -19.76 -15.38
C SER A 19 -5.57 -20.22 -13.92
N GLU A 20 -4.83 -21.27 -13.55
CA GLU A 20 -4.76 -21.82 -12.20
C GLU A 20 -4.07 -20.87 -11.21
N ARG A 21 -3.14 -20.07 -11.71
CA ARG A 21 -2.41 -19.06 -10.92
C ARG A 21 -3.16 -17.73 -10.79
N TYR A 22 -4.21 -17.50 -11.57
CA TYR A 22 -4.92 -16.23 -11.55
C TYR A 22 -5.72 -16.05 -10.27
N GLU A 23 -5.44 -14.97 -9.54
CA GLU A 23 -6.24 -14.49 -8.41
C GLU A 23 -6.74 -13.07 -8.75
N ALA A 24 -8.06 -12.87 -8.72
CA ALA A 24 -8.66 -11.61 -9.15
C ALA A 24 -8.18 -10.39 -8.33
N ASP A 25 -7.86 -10.59 -7.05
CA ASP A 25 -7.45 -9.52 -6.14
C ASP A 25 -5.93 -9.42 -5.93
N ARG A 26 -5.12 -10.23 -6.63
CA ARG A 26 -3.66 -10.25 -6.46
C ARG A 26 -2.91 -10.81 -7.68
N SER A 27 -1.88 -10.08 -8.11
CA SER A 27 -1.06 -10.47 -9.27
C SER A 27 0.16 -11.36 -8.98
N ASP A 28 0.50 -11.61 -7.70
CA ASP A 28 1.76 -12.26 -7.30
C ASP A 28 1.94 -13.66 -7.90
N LYS A 29 0.91 -14.52 -7.82
CA LYS A 29 0.99 -15.88 -8.38
C LYS A 29 1.19 -15.92 -9.88
N VAL A 30 0.63 -14.95 -10.61
CA VAL A 30 0.88 -14.81 -12.06
C VAL A 30 2.33 -14.44 -12.31
N LYS A 31 2.90 -13.55 -11.48
CA LYS A 31 4.30 -13.12 -11.57
C LYS A 31 5.29 -14.21 -11.17
N ASP A 32 4.89 -15.17 -10.33
CA ASP A 32 5.73 -16.34 -10.02
C ASP A 32 5.98 -17.21 -11.26
N GLY A 33 5.10 -17.17 -12.26
CA GLY A 33 5.29 -17.81 -13.56
C GLY A 33 6.23 -17.06 -14.51
N TRP A 34 6.77 -15.90 -14.11
CA TRP A 34 7.61 -15.06 -14.95
C TRP A 34 8.92 -15.74 -15.32
N ASN A 35 9.16 -15.90 -16.62
CA ASN A 35 10.41 -16.43 -17.14
C ASN A 35 11.51 -15.36 -17.09
N LYS A 36 12.44 -15.51 -16.14
CA LYS A 36 13.59 -14.59 -15.96
C LYS A 36 14.59 -14.61 -17.13
N TYR A 37 14.49 -15.57 -18.04
CA TYR A 37 15.38 -15.72 -19.20
C TYR A 37 14.79 -15.15 -20.50
N THR A 38 13.58 -14.59 -20.47
CA THR A 38 12.96 -13.96 -21.63
C THR A 38 13.81 -12.79 -22.14
N SER A 39 14.07 -12.78 -23.45
CA SER A 39 14.81 -11.73 -24.14
C SER A 39 14.00 -10.44 -24.29
N LYS A 40 14.67 -9.32 -24.57
CA LYS A 40 14.01 -8.03 -24.84
C LYS A 40 13.07 -8.09 -26.05
N VAL A 41 13.39 -8.92 -27.05
CA VAL A 41 12.55 -9.10 -28.25
C VAL A 41 11.25 -9.80 -27.88
N GLU A 42 11.34 -10.92 -27.16
CA GLU A 42 10.17 -11.67 -26.70
C GLU A 42 9.30 -10.85 -25.74
N LEU A 43 9.90 -10.03 -24.86
CA LEU A 43 9.15 -9.11 -24.01
C LEU A 43 8.38 -8.07 -24.83
N LYS A 44 8.98 -7.53 -25.89
CA LYS A 44 8.30 -6.58 -26.79
C LYS A 44 7.13 -7.23 -27.51
N GLU A 45 7.30 -8.47 -27.97
CA GLU A 45 6.22 -9.27 -28.56
C GLU A 45 5.09 -9.51 -27.56
N TYR A 46 5.44 -9.90 -26.33
CA TYR A 46 4.47 -10.08 -25.24
C TYR A 46 3.68 -8.81 -24.96
N PHE A 47 4.32 -7.65 -24.78
CA PHE A 47 3.61 -6.40 -24.54
C PHE A 47 2.75 -5.97 -25.75
N SER A 48 3.16 -6.30 -26.97
CA SER A 48 2.34 -6.09 -28.17
C SER A 48 1.07 -6.94 -28.14
N VAL A 49 1.18 -8.24 -27.84
CA VAL A 49 0.02 -9.13 -27.70
C VAL A 49 -0.87 -8.70 -26.54
N TRP A 50 -0.28 -8.38 -25.38
CA TRP A 50 -1.01 -7.86 -24.22
C TRP A 50 -1.81 -6.59 -24.56
N TYR A 51 -1.22 -5.66 -25.33
CA TYR A 51 -1.90 -4.44 -25.75
C TYR A 51 -2.99 -4.69 -26.80
N GLN A 52 -2.80 -5.67 -27.68
CA GLN A 52 -3.87 -6.12 -28.58
C GLN A 52 -5.04 -6.73 -27.81
N MET A 53 -4.77 -7.53 -26.78
CA MET A 53 -5.79 -8.09 -25.90
C MET A 53 -6.52 -7.00 -25.10
N LEU A 54 -5.83 -5.96 -24.62
CA LEU A 54 -6.44 -4.78 -24.01
C LEU A 54 -7.46 -4.14 -24.96
N LYS A 55 -7.11 -3.97 -26.25
CA LYS A 55 -8.02 -3.39 -27.26
C LYS A 55 -9.22 -4.29 -27.56
N LYS A 56 -9.03 -5.62 -27.59
CA LYS A 56 -10.10 -6.59 -27.85
C LYS A 56 -11.04 -6.74 -26.65
N HIS A 57 -10.51 -6.63 -25.42
CA HIS A 57 -11.23 -6.90 -24.18
C HIS A 57 -11.02 -5.79 -23.12
N PRO A 58 -11.32 -4.52 -23.42
CA PRO A 58 -11.00 -3.40 -22.53
C PRO A 58 -11.69 -3.50 -21.17
N LEU A 59 -12.91 -4.05 -21.12
CA LEU A 59 -13.67 -4.22 -19.88
C LEU A 59 -13.01 -5.24 -18.94
N VAL A 60 -12.49 -6.35 -19.47
CA VAL A 60 -11.79 -7.37 -18.67
C VAL A 60 -10.56 -6.77 -17.99
N TYR A 61 -9.83 -5.89 -18.68
CA TYR A 61 -8.68 -5.20 -18.13
C TYR A 61 -9.06 -4.19 -17.06
N ALA A 62 -10.15 -3.44 -17.28
CA ALA A 62 -10.69 -2.53 -16.28
C ALA A 62 -11.13 -3.29 -15.02
N GLU A 63 -11.87 -4.38 -15.17
CA GLU A 63 -12.29 -5.25 -14.07
C GLU A 63 -11.12 -5.87 -13.33
N ALA A 64 -10.12 -6.40 -14.05
CA ALA A 64 -8.92 -6.97 -13.43
C ALA A 64 -8.14 -5.90 -12.65
N THR A 65 -8.03 -4.68 -13.18
CA THR A 65 -7.37 -3.57 -12.50
C THR A 65 -8.14 -3.15 -11.24
N LEU A 66 -9.46 -2.99 -11.35
CA LEU A 66 -10.30 -2.62 -10.22
C LEU A 66 -10.30 -3.69 -9.13
N ASN A 67 -10.42 -4.97 -9.50
CA ASN A 67 -10.36 -6.08 -8.53
C ASN A 67 -8.99 -6.19 -7.85
N ASN A 68 -7.89 -5.87 -8.55
CA ASN A 68 -6.56 -5.86 -7.94
C ASN A 68 -6.37 -4.69 -6.95
N TYR A 69 -7.20 -3.64 -6.98
CA TYR A 69 -7.00 -2.45 -6.14
C TYR A 69 -8.21 -2.01 -5.30
N TYR A 70 -9.36 -2.68 -5.39
CA TYR A 70 -10.59 -2.18 -4.77
C TYR A 70 -10.48 -1.96 -3.25
N TYR A 71 -9.67 -2.76 -2.54
CA TYR A 71 -9.45 -2.60 -1.09
C TYR A 71 -8.81 -1.26 -0.68
N TYR A 72 -8.18 -0.54 -1.62
CA TYR A 72 -7.71 0.82 -1.35
C TYR A 72 -8.86 1.83 -1.23
N LEU A 73 -10.00 1.58 -1.89
CA LEU A 73 -11.13 2.52 -1.97
C LEU A 73 -12.36 2.03 -1.21
N TYR A 74 -12.53 0.71 -1.06
CA TYR A 74 -13.69 0.12 -0.44
C TYR A 74 -13.33 -0.52 0.91
N PRO A 75 -13.99 -0.11 2.01
CA PRO A 75 -13.88 -0.78 3.31
C PRO A 75 -14.59 -2.15 3.21
N GLY A 76 -13.88 -3.16 2.71
CA GLY A 76 -14.40 -4.51 2.59
C GLY A 76 -14.49 -5.27 3.92
N LYS A 77 -14.90 -6.54 3.86
CA LYS A 77 -14.97 -7.42 5.04
C LYS A 77 -13.62 -7.71 5.69
N ARG A 78 -12.52 -7.52 4.95
CA ARG A 78 -11.15 -7.77 5.41
C ARG A 78 -10.49 -6.46 5.78
N LEU A 79 -10.21 -6.27 7.07
CA LEU A 79 -9.29 -5.23 7.53
C LEU A 79 -7.86 -5.59 7.12
N ALA A 80 -6.97 -4.60 7.13
CA ALA A 80 -5.61 -4.82 6.70
C ALA A 80 -4.90 -5.88 7.55
N THR A 81 -4.10 -6.71 6.89
CA THR A 81 -3.43 -7.84 7.53
C THR A 81 -2.38 -7.36 8.51
N ASN A 82 -2.33 -8.05 9.64
CA ASN A 82 -1.19 -7.98 10.52
C ASN A 82 -0.22 -9.11 10.19
N TYR A 83 1.08 -8.85 10.29
CA TYR A 83 2.05 -9.93 10.39
C TYR A 83 1.99 -10.48 11.81
N SER A 84 1.65 -11.76 11.92
CA SER A 84 1.70 -12.48 13.19
C SER A 84 3.13 -12.91 13.50
N TYR A 85 3.41 -13.17 14.77
CA TYR A 85 4.70 -13.76 15.14
C TYR A 85 4.85 -15.17 14.55
N SER A 86 3.76 -15.93 14.47
CA SER A 86 3.75 -17.24 13.82
C SER A 86 4.07 -17.18 12.32
N TRP A 87 3.63 -16.14 11.61
CA TRP A 87 4.00 -15.93 10.21
C TRP A 87 5.49 -15.60 10.08
N SER A 88 6.00 -14.78 10.99
CA SER A 88 7.40 -14.40 11.02
C SER A 88 8.32 -15.58 11.33
N GLU A 89 7.90 -16.51 12.21
CA GLU A 89 8.61 -17.77 12.45
C GLU A 89 8.73 -18.60 11.16
N LYS A 90 7.66 -18.72 10.37
CA LYS A 90 7.73 -19.39 9.05
C LYS A 90 8.72 -18.70 8.10
N CYS A 91 8.79 -17.37 8.13
CA CYS A 91 9.78 -16.63 7.34
C CYS A 91 11.20 -16.91 7.83
N MET A 92 11.43 -16.92 9.15
CA MET A 92 12.73 -17.26 9.75
C MET A 92 13.16 -18.69 9.37
N ASP A 93 12.25 -19.66 9.44
CA ASP A 93 12.51 -21.04 9.02
C ASP A 93 12.93 -21.11 7.54
N SER A 94 12.26 -20.35 6.67
CA SER A 94 12.64 -20.26 5.25
C SER A 94 14.01 -19.64 5.07
N VAL A 95 14.39 -18.65 5.88
CA VAL A 95 15.72 -18.01 5.84
C VAL A 95 16.78 -19.00 6.31
N ASN A 96 16.57 -19.68 7.43
CA ASN A 96 17.50 -20.67 7.98
C ASN A 96 17.71 -21.83 7.00
N LYS A 97 16.65 -22.32 6.36
CA LYS A 97 16.75 -23.36 5.32
C LYS A 97 17.62 -22.92 4.13
N ARG A 98 17.41 -21.71 3.62
CA ARG A 98 18.21 -21.16 2.49
C ARG A 98 19.64 -20.83 2.92
N GLY A 99 19.81 -20.44 4.17
CA GLY A 99 21.08 -20.06 4.78
C GLY A 99 21.85 -21.18 5.45
N ASN A 100 21.44 -22.44 5.28
CA ASN A 100 22.05 -23.56 5.98
C ASN A 100 23.56 -23.65 5.70
N GLN A 101 23.98 -23.34 4.48
CA GLN A 101 25.40 -23.29 4.09
C GLN A 101 26.22 -22.23 4.84
N LEU A 102 25.55 -21.23 5.42
CA LEU A 102 26.15 -20.14 6.21
C LEU A 102 25.92 -20.32 7.72
N ASN A 103 25.40 -21.48 8.16
CA ASN A 103 25.01 -21.74 9.55
C ASN A 103 24.09 -20.65 10.12
N MET A 104 23.15 -20.14 9.31
CA MET A 104 22.17 -19.15 9.79
C MET A 104 21.19 -19.79 10.78
N ASP A 105 21.06 -19.16 11.95
CA ASP A 105 20.08 -19.51 12.97
C ASP A 105 19.36 -18.24 13.46
N VAL A 106 18.38 -17.82 12.68
CA VAL A 106 17.49 -16.70 13.01
C VAL A 106 16.29 -17.25 13.78
N HIS A 107 16.14 -16.84 15.04
CA HIS A 107 14.99 -17.18 15.86
C HIS A 107 14.66 -16.06 16.84
N TYR A 108 13.44 -16.08 17.36
CA TYR A 108 13.05 -15.14 18.42
C TYR A 108 13.70 -15.51 19.76
N PRO A 109 14.15 -14.52 20.55
CA PRO A 109 14.64 -14.78 21.90
C PRO A 109 13.58 -15.46 22.78
N VAL A 110 13.91 -16.65 23.29
CA VAL A 110 12.98 -17.46 24.12
C VAL A 110 12.50 -16.69 25.35
N LYS A 111 13.40 -15.91 25.97
CA LYS A 111 13.10 -15.08 27.16
C LYS A 111 11.97 -14.05 26.93
N LEU A 112 11.75 -13.62 25.69
CA LEU A 112 10.73 -12.62 25.34
C LEU A 112 9.42 -13.24 24.84
N LYS A 113 9.27 -14.57 24.87
CA LYS A 113 8.07 -15.26 24.38
C LYS A 113 6.78 -14.78 25.04
N CYS A 114 6.77 -14.62 26.37
CA CYS A 114 5.59 -14.15 27.09
C CYS A 114 5.20 -12.73 26.66
N LEU A 115 6.15 -11.78 26.69
CA LEU A 115 5.93 -10.40 26.26
C LEU A 115 5.40 -10.33 24.81
N ARG A 116 5.99 -11.12 23.91
CA ARG A 116 5.61 -11.22 22.50
C ARG A 116 4.16 -11.68 22.33
N ASN A 117 3.77 -12.74 23.04
CA ASN A 117 2.39 -13.25 22.99
C ASN A 117 1.39 -12.27 23.61
N CYS A 118 1.75 -11.63 24.73
CA CYS A 118 0.91 -10.60 25.36
C CYS A 118 0.72 -9.39 24.44
N TYR A 119 1.78 -8.93 23.77
CA TYR A 119 1.69 -7.83 22.82
C TYR A 119 0.81 -8.19 21.61
N GLU A 120 0.96 -9.39 21.04
CA GLU A 120 0.10 -9.83 19.92
C GLU A 120 -1.37 -9.93 20.34
N ALA A 121 -1.64 -10.52 21.51
CA ALA A 121 -3.00 -10.62 22.04
C ALA A 121 -3.61 -9.24 22.32
N LEU A 122 -2.84 -8.31 22.90
CA LEU A 122 -3.29 -6.94 23.13
C LEU A 122 -3.57 -6.21 21.81
N ARG A 123 -2.66 -6.32 20.83
CA ARG A 123 -2.80 -5.71 19.50
C ARG A 123 -4.07 -6.21 18.83
N GLU A 124 -4.26 -7.53 18.74
CA GLU A 124 -5.48 -8.09 18.12
C GLU A 124 -6.73 -7.72 18.92
N GLY A 125 -6.67 -7.71 20.26
CA GLY A 125 -7.78 -7.31 21.13
C GLY A 125 -8.23 -5.87 20.87
N ILE A 126 -7.30 -4.92 20.84
CA ILE A 126 -7.59 -3.49 20.56
C ILE A 126 -8.29 -3.33 19.21
N PHE A 127 -7.77 -4.00 18.18
CA PHE A 127 -8.26 -3.82 16.82
C PHE A 127 -9.46 -4.69 16.44
N ASN A 128 -9.87 -5.61 17.32
CA ASN A 128 -11.15 -6.31 17.21
C ASN A 128 -12.33 -5.48 17.77
N LEU A 129 -12.05 -4.36 18.44
CA LEU A 129 -13.10 -3.43 18.89
C LEU A 129 -13.70 -2.69 17.67
N PRO A 130 -15.03 -2.54 17.59
CA PRO A 130 -15.72 -2.06 16.38
C PRO A 130 -15.30 -0.66 15.93
N VAL A 131 -14.98 0.24 16.87
CA VAL A 131 -14.53 1.61 16.54
C VAL A 131 -13.05 1.63 16.18
N LEU A 132 -12.20 0.93 16.94
CA LEU A 132 -10.75 0.98 16.74
C LEU A 132 -10.30 0.15 15.54
N GLY A 133 -11.06 -0.88 15.15
CA GLY A 133 -10.82 -1.65 13.93
C GLY A 133 -10.88 -0.79 12.66
N VAL A 134 -11.61 0.34 12.68
CA VAL A 134 -11.68 1.28 11.55
C VAL A 134 -10.29 1.87 11.21
N PHE A 135 -9.38 1.99 12.18
CA PHE A 135 -8.00 2.43 11.92
C PHE A 135 -7.15 1.38 11.19
N LYS A 136 -7.62 0.14 11.03
CA LYS A 136 -7.01 -0.85 10.13
C LYS A 136 -7.61 -0.82 8.72
N CYS A 137 -8.58 0.06 8.47
CA CYS A 137 -9.19 0.20 7.17
C CYS A 137 -8.36 1.14 6.29
N VAL A 138 -7.74 0.61 5.23
CA VAL A 138 -6.95 1.41 4.29
C VAL A 138 -7.80 2.46 3.58
N ALA A 139 -9.02 2.11 3.19
CA ALA A 139 -9.95 3.03 2.54
C ALA A 139 -10.23 4.28 3.37
N LEU A 140 -10.23 4.19 4.71
CA LEU A 140 -10.40 5.36 5.59
C LEU A 140 -9.38 6.44 5.27
N TYR A 141 -8.10 6.07 5.24
CA TYR A 141 -7.00 7.02 5.05
C TYR A 141 -7.01 7.64 3.66
N ILE A 142 -7.35 6.86 2.63
CA ILE A 142 -7.44 7.37 1.25
C ILE A 142 -8.61 8.34 1.11
N TRP A 143 -9.79 8.00 1.64
CA TRP A 143 -10.94 8.91 1.61
C TRP A 143 -10.70 10.18 2.43
N LEU A 144 -10.12 10.06 3.63
CA LEU A 144 -9.74 11.22 4.43
C LEU A 144 -8.75 12.13 3.68
N LEU A 145 -7.75 11.54 3.02
CA LEU A 145 -6.78 12.28 2.22
C LEU A 145 -7.47 13.05 1.07
N LEU A 146 -8.37 12.39 0.32
CA LEU A 146 -9.09 13.00 -0.81
C LEU A 146 -10.04 14.12 -0.36
N ILE A 147 -10.84 13.86 0.68
CA ILE A 147 -11.77 14.85 1.25
C ILE A 147 -10.99 16.05 1.77
N PHE A 148 -9.87 15.81 2.46
CA PHE A 148 -9.06 16.90 3.01
C PHE A 148 -8.32 17.69 1.93
N ALA A 149 -7.88 17.03 0.85
CA ALA A 149 -7.34 17.71 -0.33
C ALA A 149 -8.34 18.72 -0.88
N PHE A 150 -9.60 18.30 -1.07
CA PHE A 150 -10.68 19.16 -1.53
C PHE A 150 -10.97 20.29 -0.54
N TYR A 151 -11.00 20.00 0.76
CA TYR A 151 -11.16 21.02 1.80
C TYR A 151 -10.06 22.10 1.73
N LEU A 152 -8.78 21.72 1.64
CA LEU A 152 -7.67 22.68 1.57
C LEU A 152 -7.72 23.51 0.29
N PHE A 153 -8.08 22.89 -0.84
CA PHE A 153 -8.28 23.60 -2.11
C PHE A 153 -9.38 24.66 -1.98
N ARG A 154 -10.54 24.30 -1.39
CA ARG A 154 -11.64 25.25 -1.15
C ARG A 154 -11.29 26.36 -0.18
N ARG A 155 -10.43 26.10 0.81
CA ARG A 155 -9.92 27.09 1.78
C ARG A 155 -8.71 27.86 1.28
N GLN A 156 -8.28 27.65 0.03
CA GLN A 156 -7.12 28.28 -0.59
C GLN A 156 -5.81 28.12 0.22
N LYS A 157 -5.69 27.02 0.98
CA LYS A 157 -4.47 26.66 1.72
C LYS A 157 -3.51 25.90 0.80
N ILE A 158 -3.12 26.53 -0.30
CA ILE A 158 -2.35 25.92 -1.39
C ILE A 158 -0.97 25.44 -0.92
N ASP A 159 -0.36 26.14 0.04
CA ASP A 159 0.90 25.73 0.66
C ASP A 159 0.81 24.33 1.29
N ILE A 160 -0.23 24.07 2.07
CA ILE A 160 -0.42 22.78 2.75
C ILE A 160 -0.88 21.71 1.76
N LEU A 161 -1.69 22.09 0.77
CA LEU A 161 -2.07 21.19 -0.32
C LEU A 161 -0.82 20.70 -1.08
N CYS A 162 0.06 21.61 -1.49
CA CYS A 162 1.26 21.27 -2.26
C CYS A 162 2.30 20.51 -1.45
N TRP A 163 2.64 20.97 -0.24
CA TRP A 163 3.72 20.37 0.54
C TRP A 163 3.27 19.22 1.45
N GLY A 164 1.99 19.16 1.80
CA GLY A 164 1.42 18.11 2.66
C GLY A 164 0.69 17.03 1.88
N ILE A 165 -0.27 17.41 1.03
CA ILE A 165 -1.20 16.44 0.43
C ILE A 165 -0.68 15.84 -0.87
N ILE A 166 -0.10 16.64 -1.78
CA ILE A 166 0.40 16.12 -3.07
C ILE A 166 1.41 14.98 -2.90
N PRO A 167 2.41 15.05 -1.99
CA PRO A 167 3.33 13.93 -1.76
C PRO A 167 2.62 12.66 -1.26
N LEU A 168 1.59 12.81 -0.43
CA LEU A 168 0.79 11.69 0.05
C LEU A 168 -0.06 11.08 -1.07
N LEU A 169 -0.66 11.90 -1.94
CA LEU A 169 -1.35 11.42 -3.14
C LEU A 169 -0.41 10.72 -4.12
N ALA A 170 0.82 11.22 -4.29
CA ALA A 170 1.85 10.55 -5.08
C ALA A 170 2.20 9.18 -4.49
N SER A 171 2.29 9.06 -3.17
CA SER A 171 2.49 7.76 -2.50
C SER A 171 1.35 6.78 -2.75
N VAL A 172 0.10 7.25 -2.79
CA VAL A 172 -1.06 6.44 -3.20
C VAL A 172 -0.88 5.97 -4.64
N GLY A 173 -0.51 6.87 -5.56
CA GLY A 173 -0.24 6.52 -6.95
C GLY A 173 0.80 5.41 -7.10
N ILE A 174 1.90 5.48 -6.33
CA ILE A 174 2.92 4.42 -6.29
C ILE A 174 2.33 3.10 -5.78
N ALA A 175 1.46 3.13 -4.77
CA ALA A 175 0.79 1.94 -4.26
C ALA A 175 -0.12 1.27 -5.33
N PHE A 176 -0.80 2.06 -6.17
CA PHE A 176 -1.57 1.58 -7.33
C PHE A 176 -0.71 1.06 -8.49
N LEU A 177 0.59 1.35 -8.52
CA LEU A 177 1.55 0.70 -9.43
C LEU A 177 2.12 -0.59 -8.83
N GLY A 178 1.89 -0.82 -7.54
CA GLY A 178 2.39 -1.97 -6.80
C GLY A 178 1.64 -3.27 -7.14
N PRO A 179 2.22 -4.42 -6.80
CA PRO A 179 1.66 -5.73 -7.14
C PRO A 179 0.40 -6.12 -6.37
N CYS A 180 0.18 -5.50 -5.21
CA CYS A 180 -0.76 -5.97 -4.20
C CYS A 180 -1.84 -4.93 -3.86
N ASN A 181 -3.02 -5.45 -3.54
CA ASN A 181 -4.17 -4.67 -3.10
C ASN A 181 -3.97 -4.04 -1.69
N GLY A 182 -4.93 -3.19 -1.30
CA GLY A 182 -4.94 -2.49 -0.01
C GLY A 182 -5.04 -3.37 1.25
N TYR A 183 -5.05 -4.71 1.11
CA TYR A 183 -4.95 -5.62 2.26
C TYR A 183 -3.60 -5.49 3.00
N TYR A 184 -2.55 -5.11 2.29
CA TYR A 184 -1.21 -4.96 2.85
C TYR A 184 -1.02 -3.53 3.37
N PHE A 185 -1.27 -3.33 4.67
CA PHE A 185 -1.25 -2.02 5.33
C PHE A 185 0.06 -1.23 5.14
N ARG A 186 1.19 -1.94 4.93
CA ARG A 186 2.50 -1.34 4.71
C ARG A 186 2.55 -0.34 3.54
N TYR A 187 1.72 -0.51 2.51
CA TYR A 187 1.71 0.38 1.35
C TYR A 187 1.07 1.74 1.64
N VAL A 188 0.34 1.86 2.74
CA VAL A 188 -0.28 3.12 3.17
C VAL A 188 0.35 3.71 4.42
N TYR A 189 1.43 3.12 4.96
CA TYR A 189 2.07 3.60 6.20
C TYR A 189 2.48 5.07 6.15
N MET A 190 3.03 5.52 5.02
CA MET A 190 3.40 6.92 4.84
C MET A 190 2.19 7.85 5.04
N ILE A 191 1.03 7.45 4.51
CA ILE A 191 -0.23 8.19 4.66
C ILE A 191 -0.72 8.10 6.10
N THR A 192 -0.77 6.91 6.69
CA THR A 192 -1.34 6.72 8.03
C THR A 192 -0.56 7.47 9.11
N VAL A 193 0.76 7.59 8.95
CA VAL A 193 1.63 8.29 9.92
C VAL A 193 1.61 9.80 9.67
N ALA A 194 1.69 10.25 8.42
CA ALA A 194 1.82 11.68 8.11
C ALA A 194 0.48 12.43 8.07
N LEU A 195 -0.60 11.76 7.65
CA LEU A 195 -1.91 12.40 7.46
C LEU A 195 -2.41 13.12 8.73
N PRO A 196 -2.34 12.57 9.95
CA PRO A 196 -2.75 13.28 11.16
C PRO A 196 -2.05 14.63 11.36
N ALA A 197 -0.74 14.70 11.10
CA ALA A 197 0.02 15.95 11.22
C ALA A 197 -0.41 16.96 10.14
N VAL A 198 -0.59 16.51 8.89
CA VAL A 198 -1.07 17.38 7.79
C VAL A 198 -2.48 17.89 8.06
N LEU A 199 -3.37 17.05 8.61
CA LEU A 199 -4.70 17.44 9.04
C LEU A 199 -4.64 18.58 10.05
N LEU A 200 -3.85 18.42 11.11
CA LEU A 200 -3.69 19.44 12.16
C LEU A 200 -3.18 20.76 11.60
N LEU A 201 -2.12 20.73 10.79
CA LEU A 201 -1.56 21.93 10.16
C LEU A 201 -2.57 22.63 9.24
N GLY A 202 -3.36 21.85 8.50
CA GLY A 202 -4.40 22.33 7.60
C GLY A 202 -5.63 22.91 8.31
N LEU A 203 -5.91 22.46 9.53
CA LEU A 203 -7.00 22.99 10.35
C LEU A 203 -6.60 24.28 11.10
N ILE A 204 -5.33 24.44 11.46
CA ILE A 204 -4.84 25.68 12.10
C ILE A 204 -5.05 26.86 11.15
N ASP A 205 -5.78 27.87 11.64
CA ASP A 205 -6.11 29.04 10.84
C ASP A 205 -4.93 30.02 10.71
N LYS A 206 -4.73 30.60 9.52
CA LYS A 206 -3.65 31.60 9.30
C LYS A 206 -3.85 32.83 10.20
N LYS A 207 -5.11 33.15 10.54
CA LYS A 207 -5.48 34.24 11.44
C LYS A 207 -4.85 34.11 12.83
N TYR A 208 -4.72 32.89 13.37
CA TYR A 208 -4.07 32.65 14.66
C TYR A 208 -2.55 32.79 14.60
N ARG A 209 -1.92 32.44 13.46
CA ARG A 209 -0.46 32.59 13.28
C ARG A 209 -0.03 34.05 13.24
N TRP A 210 -0.76 34.90 12.51
CA TRP A 210 -0.44 36.32 12.41
C TRP A 210 -0.64 37.07 13.74
N ILE A 211 -1.75 36.80 14.44
CA ILE A 211 -2.03 37.42 15.76
C ILE A 211 -0.97 37.01 16.79
N LYS A 212 -0.56 35.74 16.82
CA LYS A 212 0.45 35.26 17.78
C LYS A 212 1.85 35.79 17.48
N MET A 213 2.23 35.89 16.19
CA MET A 213 3.51 36.45 15.78
C MET A 213 3.60 37.96 16.04
N ASN A 214 2.52 38.71 15.78
CA ASN A 214 2.48 40.14 16.09
C ASN A 214 2.49 40.40 17.59
N ASN A 215 1.71 39.66 18.39
CA ASN A 215 1.72 39.84 19.84
C ASN A 215 3.09 39.49 20.47
N ALA A 216 3.78 38.46 19.97
CA ALA A 216 5.14 38.13 20.40
C ALA A 216 6.16 39.21 19.98
N GLY A 217 6.06 39.75 18.76
CA GLY A 217 6.92 40.85 18.30
C GLY A 217 6.68 42.17 19.05
N THR A 218 5.44 42.43 19.47
CA THR A 218 5.07 43.64 20.22
C THR A 218 5.53 43.57 21.68
N GLN A 219 5.52 42.39 22.31
CA GLN A 219 6.11 42.20 23.65
C GLN A 219 7.64 42.41 23.65
N ILE A 220 8.36 41.90 22.64
CA ILE A 220 9.82 42.05 22.53
C ILE A 220 10.25 43.51 22.31
N LEU A 221 9.38 44.35 21.73
CA LEU A 221 9.62 45.78 21.55
C LEU A 221 9.30 46.63 22.78
N ASN A 222 8.43 46.14 23.68
CA ASN A 222 8.07 46.84 24.92
C ASN A 222 8.97 46.46 26.11
N ASP A 223 9.72 45.36 26.02
CA ASP A 223 10.70 44.90 27.02
C ASP A 223 12.14 45.42 26.75
N LYS A 224 12.32 46.39 25.84
CA LYS A 224 13.59 47.09 25.56
C LYS A 224 13.46 48.58 25.86
#